data_AF-A0A938BY64-F1
#
_entry.id   AF-A0A938BY64-F1
#
_cell.length_a   1.000
_cell.length_b   1.000
_cell.length_c   1.000
_cell.angle_alpha   90.00
_cell.angle_beta   90.00
_cell.angle_gamma   90.00
#
_symmetry.space_group_name_H-M   'P 1'
#
loop_
_entity.id
_entity.type
_entity.pdbx_description
1 polymer ?
#
loop_
_entity_poly.entity_id
_entity_poly.type
_entity_poly.pdbx_seq_one_letter_code
_entity_poly.pdbx_strand_id
1 'polypeptide(L)'
;ALWDGGDEQAGANAARLGELGFADPDAAIARMAAIRSGVRHRQLPEASRERINALMPRIVELSAARDNPDATLARCLDLGEAISRRAPYLALLDEHPAALERVAGILSASPWAAEYLTRHPVLLDELIDSRLLFAAPDWPAFARQLRATLIAHDGAAERQMDALRDAHHAQMFHLLAQDLAGALSVGRLADHLSDLADLMLQITLEVCWTQLRNKHEPAGTAGEPRFAIIGYGKLGGKELGYASDLDIIFLYDDDNESAAETYARLAARLNNWLSSRTGAGVLFETDLRLRPDGASGLMVSSIDAFRRYQRESAWPWEHQALTRARFCAGDATTGAAFEAERAAILAMPRDPMKLRGEVADMRRTMHEGHPNKSELFDLKHDAGGMVDIEFSVQYLVLAHCAAHPKLARNDGNIALLGYAGGLGLIETALARAVGDAYREFRRLQHALRLAGEPYVRVPAGDVARHTEATRALWQQVFGPGSGA
;
A
#
# COMPACT_ATOMS: atom_id res chain seq x y z
N ALA A 1 27.40 -0.64 -33.80
CA ALA A 1 26.93 0.08 -32.62
C ALA A 1 25.43 0.28 -32.77
N LEU A 2 24.62 -0.49 -32.03
CA LEU A 2 23.15 -0.40 -32.09
C LEU A 2 22.63 0.99 -31.67
N TRP A 3 23.42 1.70 -30.85
CA TRP A 3 23.12 3.05 -30.36
C TRP A 3 23.69 4.20 -31.21
N ASP A 4 24.82 4.05 -31.91
CA ASP A 4 25.50 5.14 -32.62
C ASP A 4 25.24 5.17 -34.15
N GLY A 5 24.41 4.26 -34.67
CA GLY A 5 24.09 4.21 -36.10
C GLY A 5 23.28 5.42 -36.57
N GLY A 6 23.69 6.05 -37.68
CA GLY A 6 22.86 7.02 -38.39
C GLY A 6 21.70 6.33 -39.14
N ASP A 7 20.83 7.10 -39.79
CA ASP A 7 19.67 6.57 -40.53
C ASP A 7 20.07 5.51 -41.57
N GLU A 8 21.29 5.60 -42.13
CA GLU A 8 21.85 4.64 -43.07
C GLU A 8 22.10 3.23 -42.48
N GLN A 9 22.30 3.10 -41.16
CA GLN A 9 22.48 1.81 -40.48
C GLN A 9 21.21 1.30 -39.79
N ALA A 10 20.08 2.02 -39.89
CA ALA A 10 18.85 1.66 -39.19
C ALA A 10 18.37 0.25 -39.55
N GLY A 11 18.32 -0.10 -40.84
CA GLY A 11 17.88 -1.44 -41.27
C GLY A 11 18.80 -2.59 -40.80
N ALA A 12 20.11 -2.36 -40.77
CA ALA A 12 21.06 -3.36 -40.27
C ALA A 12 21.00 -3.52 -38.74
N ASN A 13 20.78 -2.42 -38.03
CA ASN A 13 20.55 -2.45 -36.58
C ASN A 13 19.21 -3.14 -36.25
N ALA A 14 18.17 -2.95 -37.08
CA ALA A 14 16.86 -3.57 -36.89
C ALA A 14 16.95 -5.08 -37.04
N ALA A 15 17.64 -5.57 -38.07
CA ALA A 15 17.92 -6.99 -38.25
C ALA A 15 18.63 -7.58 -37.02
N ARG A 16 19.65 -6.89 -36.49
CA ARG A 16 20.40 -7.34 -35.30
C ARG A 16 19.55 -7.34 -34.02
N LEU A 17 18.64 -6.39 -33.84
CA LEU A 17 17.69 -6.43 -32.72
C LEU A 17 16.68 -7.57 -32.89
N GLY A 18 16.24 -7.85 -34.11
CA GLY A 18 15.42 -9.03 -34.41
C GLY A 18 16.12 -10.34 -34.05
N GLU A 19 17.41 -10.47 -34.37
CA GLU A 19 18.25 -11.62 -33.95
C GLU A 19 18.39 -11.74 -32.43
N LEU A 20 18.32 -10.62 -31.70
CA LEU A 20 18.35 -10.57 -30.24
C LEU A 20 16.98 -10.83 -29.59
N GLY A 21 15.92 -11.08 -30.37
CA GLY A 21 14.60 -11.46 -29.87
C GLY A 21 13.63 -10.29 -29.64
N PHE A 22 13.93 -9.08 -30.12
CA PHE A 22 12.97 -7.97 -30.09
C PHE A 22 11.83 -8.22 -31.09
N ALA A 23 10.59 -8.02 -30.63
CA ALA A 23 9.40 -8.20 -31.45
C ALA A 23 9.13 -7.01 -32.39
N ASP A 24 9.51 -5.80 -31.99
CA ASP A 24 9.44 -4.59 -32.81
C ASP A 24 10.79 -3.84 -32.87
N PRO A 25 11.77 -4.38 -33.61
CA PRO A 25 13.09 -3.78 -33.77
C PRO A 25 13.08 -2.34 -34.31
N ASP A 26 12.17 -2.04 -35.22
CA ASP A 26 12.07 -0.72 -35.86
C ASP A 26 11.60 0.33 -34.87
N ALA A 27 10.58 0.02 -34.05
CA ALA A 27 10.15 0.93 -32.98
C ALA A 27 11.24 1.17 -31.93
N ALA A 28 11.99 0.13 -31.55
CA ALA A 28 13.11 0.26 -30.62
C ALA A 28 14.19 1.21 -31.15
N ILE A 29 14.57 1.09 -32.43
CA ILE A 29 15.55 1.97 -33.07
C ILE A 29 15.04 3.39 -33.20
N ALA A 30 13.79 3.56 -33.63
CA ALA A 30 13.17 4.88 -33.74
C ALA A 30 13.18 5.60 -32.39
N ARG A 31 12.85 4.89 -31.30
CA ARG A 31 12.86 5.45 -29.93
C ARG A 31 14.27 5.84 -29.49
N MET A 32 15.27 4.98 -29.69
CA MET A 32 16.67 5.28 -29.38
C MET A 32 17.18 6.52 -30.16
N ALA A 33 16.87 6.60 -31.45
CA ALA A 33 17.23 7.73 -32.30
C ALA A 33 16.53 9.04 -31.86
N ALA A 34 15.26 8.97 -31.45
CA ALA A 34 14.52 10.11 -30.92
C ALA A 34 15.16 10.66 -29.63
N ILE A 35 15.60 9.79 -28.72
CA ILE A 35 16.29 10.19 -27.48
C ILE A 35 17.61 10.89 -27.82
N ARG A 36 18.43 10.26 -28.67
CA ARG A 36 19.74 10.77 -29.08
C ARG A 36 19.66 12.13 -29.79
N SER A 37 18.66 12.30 -30.66
CA SER A 37 18.44 13.56 -31.41
C SER A 37 17.67 14.62 -30.61
N GLY A 38 17.06 14.24 -29.49
CA GLY A 38 16.30 15.11 -28.62
C GLY A 38 17.12 16.28 -28.05
N VAL A 39 16.47 17.43 -27.87
CA VAL A 39 17.10 18.63 -27.31
C VAL A 39 17.70 18.36 -25.92
N ARG A 40 17.00 17.58 -25.10
CA ARG A 40 17.47 17.21 -23.74
C ARG A 40 18.82 16.51 -23.78
N HIS A 41 19.01 15.53 -24.67
CA HIS A 41 20.25 14.78 -24.80
C HIS A 41 21.37 15.62 -25.41
N ARG A 42 21.08 16.39 -26.48
CA ARG A 42 22.09 17.24 -27.14
C ARG A 42 22.68 18.30 -26.23
N GLN A 43 21.88 18.84 -25.30
CA GLN A 43 22.31 19.84 -24.32
C GLN A 43 23.03 19.24 -23.09
N LEU A 44 23.15 17.92 -22.99
CA LEU A 44 23.88 17.32 -21.88
C LEU A 44 25.38 17.65 -21.95
N PRO A 45 26.05 17.78 -20.78
CA PRO A 45 27.50 17.80 -20.71
C PRO A 45 28.11 16.59 -21.41
N GLU A 46 29.29 16.76 -22.00
CA GLU A 46 29.99 15.72 -22.75
C GLU A 46 30.14 14.42 -21.95
N ALA A 47 30.62 14.51 -20.71
CA ALA A 47 30.77 13.35 -19.82
C ALA A 47 29.44 12.59 -19.58
N SER A 48 28.29 13.27 -19.54
CA SER A 48 26.99 12.60 -19.38
C SER A 48 26.56 11.90 -20.67
N ARG A 49 26.85 12.49 -21.84
CA ARG A 49 26.59 11.84 -23.14
C ARG A 49 27.45 10.61 -23.34
N GLU A 50 28.74 10.69 -23.00
CA GLU A 50 29.67 9.56 -23.07
C GLU A 50 29.20 8.38 -22.22
N ARG A 51 28.76 8.64 -20.97
CA ARG A 51 28.20 7.60 -20.11
C ARG A 51 26.92 6.99 -20.67
N ILE A 52 26.00 7.80 -21.19
CA ILE A 52 24.79 7.26 -21.86
C ILE A 52 25.19 6.36 -23.04
N ASN A 53 26.13 6.80 -23.88
CA ASN A 53 26.60 6.02 -25.02
C ASN A 53 27.26 4.70 -24.58
N ALA A 54 28.00 4.70 -23.47
CA ALA A 54 28.59 3.50 -22.89
C ALA A 54 27.55 2.54 -22.29
N LEU A 55 26.48 3.08 -21.69
CA LEU A 55 25.41 2.32 -21.07
C LEU A 55 24.47 1.66 -22.08
N MET A 56 24.18 2.30 -23.22
CA MET A 56 23.15 1.82 -24.14
C MET A 56 23.37 0.42 -24.71
N PRO A 57 24.56 0.03 -25.19
CA PRO A 57 24.80 -1.34 -25.64
C PRO A 57 24.48 -2.36 -24.55
N ARG A 58 24.90 -2.09 -23.30
CA ARG A 58 24.62 -2.95 -22.14
C ARG A 58 23.12 -3.03 -21.84
N ILE A 59 22.41 -1.90 -21.90
CA ILE A 59 20.96 -1.87 -21.69
C ILE A 59 20.24 -2.71 -22.74
N VAL A 60 20.63 -2.62 -24.01
CA VAL A 60 20.05 -3.43 -25.09
C VAL A 60 20.28 -4.92 -24.85
N GLU A 61 21.51 -5.32 -24.52
CA GLU A 61 21.86 -6.72 -24.21
C GLU A 61 21.10 -7.25 -22.99
N LEU A 62 21.05 -6.47 -21.91
CA LEU A 62 20.30 -6.83 -20.70
C LEU A 62 18.80 -6.92 -20.94
N SER A 63 18.25 -6.11 -21.85
CA SER A 63 16.84 -6.16 -22.23
C SER A 63 16.55 -7.40 -23.08
N ALA A 64 17.41 -7.70 -24.06
CA ALA A 64 17.33 -8.90 -24.90
C ALA A 64 17.34 -10.21 -24.09
N ALA A 65 18.04 -10.23 -22.96
CA ALA A 65 18.11 -11.38 -22.07
C ALA A 65 16.87 -11.61 -21.19
N ARG A 66 15.80 -10.80 -21.34
CA ARG A 66 14.55 -10.92 -20.56
C ARG A 66 13.43 -11.52 -21.40
N ASP A 67 12.38 -11.99 -20.72
CA ASP A 67 11.19 -12.55 -21.37
C ASP A 67 10.35 -11.52 -22.14
N ASN A 68 10.60 -10.23 -21.91
CA ASN A 68 9.90 -9.10 -22.54
C ASN A 68 10.87 -8.00 -23.02
N PRO A 69 11.73 -8.27 -24.03
CA PRO A 69 12.81 -7.36 -24.43
C PRO A 69 12.35 -5.95 -24.78
N ASP A 70 11.32 -5.80 -25.60
CA ASP A 70 10.80 -4.52 -26.05
C ASP A 70 10.30 -3.65 -24.89
N ALA A 71 9.53 -4.25 -23.97
CA ALA A 71 9.01 -3.57 -22.79
C ALA A 71 10.14 -3.20 -21.82
N THR A 72 11.12 -4.08 -21.64
CA THR A 72 12.27 -3.84 -20.77
C THR A 72 13.10 -2.67 -21.31
N LEU A 73 13.44 -2.68 -22.61
CA LEU A 73 14.19 -1.61 -23.24
C LEU A 73 13.44 -0.27 -23.13
N ALA A 74 12.15 -0.26 -23.45
CA ALA A 74 11.31 0.94 -23.34
C ALA A 74 11.38 1.56 -21.94
N ARG A 75 11.24 0.74 -20.88
CA ARG A 75 11.29 1.19 -19.48
C ARG A 75 12.69 1.64 -19.06
N CYS A 76 13.74 0.97 -19.52
CA CYS A 76 15.13 1.39 -19.30
C CYS A 76 15.41 2.75 -19.95
N LEU A 77 14.88 2.99 -21.16
CA LEU A 77 15.00 4.26 -21.86
C LEU A 77 14.26 5.38 -21.12
N ASP A 78 13.05 5.11 -20.60
CA ASP A 78 12.28 6.08 -19.79
C ASP A 78 13.03 6.48 -18.52
N LEU A 79 13.58 5.50 -17.79
CA LEU A 79 14.42 5.76 -16.62
C LEU A 79 15.65 6.58 -17.01
N GLY A 80 16.34 6.17 -18.08
CA GLY A 80 17.53 6.86 -18.61
C GLY A 80 17.26 8.33 -18.95
N GLU A 81 16.14 8.63 -19.59
CA GLU A 81 15.70 10.00 -19.84
C GLU A 81 15.45 10.79 -18.56
N ALA A 82 14.77 10.18 -17.57
CA ALA A 82 14.44 10.82 -16.30
C ALA A 82 15.69 11.19 -15.48
N ILE A 83 16.74 10.34 -15.53
CA ILE A 83 18.00 10.58 -14.82
C ILE A 83 19.09 11.25 -15.68
N SER A 84 18.82 11.51 -16.96
CA SER A 84 19.82 11.98 -17.94
C SER A 84 20.62 13.22 -17.53
N ARG A 85 20.03 14.12 -16.73
CA ARG A 85 20.66 15.34 -16.20
C ARG A 85 21.33 15.16 -14.83
N ARG A 86 21.25 13.97 -14.25
CA ARG A 86 21.77 13.64 -12.92
C ARG A 86 23.02 12.77 -13.10
N ALA A 87 24.14 13.44 -13.40
CA ALA A 87 25.43 12.78 -13.66
C ALA A 87 25.83 11.71 -12.62
N PRO A 88 25.57 11.88 -11.30
CA PRO A 88 25.87 10.84 -10.31
C PRO A 88 25.16 9.50 -10.57
N TYR A 89 23.90 9.51 -10.99
CA TYR A 89 23.17 8.27 -11.27
C TYR A 89 23.67 7.57 -12.54
N LEU A 90 24.02 8.34 -13.57
CA LEU A 90 24.66 7.77 -14.77
C LEU A 90 26.02 7.16 -14.43
N ALA A 91 26.79 7.81 -13.56
CA ALA A 91 28.08 7.31 -13.09
C ALA A 91 27.92 6.01 -12.30
N LEU A 92 26.97 5.96 -11.36
CA LEU A 92 26.65 4.76 -10.58
C LEU A 92 26.35 3.56 -11.48
N LEU A 93 25.47 3.72 -12.48
CA LEU A 93 25.09 2.62 -13.37
C LEU A 93 26.24 2.14 -14.26
N ASP A 94 27.13 3.05 -14.64
CA ASP A 94 28.30 2.74 -15.47
C ASP A 94 29.40 2.04 -14.67
N GLU A 95 29.64 2.50 -13.43
CA GLU A 95 30.66 2.00 -12.50
C GLU A 95 30.23 0.70 -11.79
N HIS A 96 28.94 0.43 -11.68
CA HIS A 96 28.38 -0.77 -11.05
C HIS A 96 27.51 -1.58 -12.03
N PRO A 97 28.10 -2.40 -12.93
CA PRO A 97 27.34 -3.21 -13.89
C PRO A 97 26.31 -4.15 -13.25
N ALA A 98 26.60 -4.69 -12.06
CA ALA A 98 25.65 -5.52 -11.32
C ALA A 98 24.41 -4.72 -10.85
N ALA A 99 24.56 -3.42 -10.56
CA ALA A 99 23.42 -2.56 -10.26
C ALA A 99 22.56 -2.33 -11.52
N LEU A 100 23.19 -2.09 -12.68
CA LEU A 100 22.49 -1.96 -13.95
C LEU A 100 21.70 -3.23 -14.33
N GLU A 101 22.27 -4.41 -14.12
CA GLU A 101 21.58 -5.69 -14.34
C GLU A 101 20.33 -5.83 -13.45
N ARG A 102 20.43 -5.45 -12.17
CA ARG A 102 19.29 -5.46 -11.23
C ARG A 102 18.23 -4.44 -11.63
N VAL A 103 18.64 -3.23 -12.03
CA VAL A 103 17.72 -2.21 -12.58
C VAL A 103 16.93 -2.79 -13.74
N ALA A 104 17.61 -3.37 -14.73
CA ALA A 104 16.95 -4.01 -15.88
C ALA A 104 16.02 -5.15 -15.45
N GLY A 105 16.40 -5.96 -14.46
CA GLY A 105 15.56 -7.02 -13.90
C GLY A 105 14.27 -6.50 -13.27
N ILE A 106 14.35 -5.45 -12.44
CA ILE A 106 13.17 -4.83 -11.80
C ILE A 106 12.27 -4.18 -12.84
N LEU A 107 12.86 -3.42 -13.78
CA LEU A 107 12.12 -2.76 -14.87
C LEU A 107 11.42 -3.78 -15.77
N SER A 108 12.04 -4.93 -16.04
CA SER A 108 11.45 -6.03 -16.80
C SER A 108 10.27 -6.66 -16.07
N ALA A 109 10.44 -6.93 -14.77
CA ALA A 109 9.48 -7.68 -13.95
C ALA A 109 8.14 -6.96 -13.76
N SER A 110 8.13 -5.63 -13.63
CA SER A 110 6.91 -4.88 -13.35
C SER A 110 6.91 -3.47 -13.96
N PRO A 111 5.89 -3.09 -14.74
CA PRO A 111 5.71 -1.69 -15.16
C PRO A 111 5.46 -0.76 -13.98
N TRP A 112 4.76 -1.21 -12.93
CA TRP A 112 4.57 -0.41 -11.71
C TRP A 112 5.91 -0.12 -11.03
N ALA A 113 6.77 -1.13 -10.87
CA ALA A 113 8.12 -0.96 -10.31
C ALA A 113 8.97 0.00 -11.15
N ALA A 114 8.83 -0.07 -12.49
CA ALA A 114 9.52 0.84 -13.39
C ALA A 114 9.09 2.29 -13.24
N GLU A 115 7.79 2.53 -13.15
CA GLU A 115 7.24 3.85 -12.92
C GLU A 115 7.68 4.40 -11.55
N TYR A 116 7.66 3.55 -10.52
CA TYR A 116 8.08 3.90 -9.18
C TYR A 116 9.57 4.30 -9.12
N LEU A 117 10.47 3.49 -9.68
CA LEU A 117 11.90 3.81 -9.74
C LEU A 117 12.20 5.07 -10.57
N THR A 118 11.45 5.29 -11.65
CA THR A 118 11.57 6.48 -12.49
C THR A 118 11.17 7.76 -11.74
N ARG A 119 10.13 7.68 -10.88
CA ARG A 119 9.70 8.79 -10.01
C ARG A 119 10.67 9.02 -8.85
N HIS A 120 11.31 7.97 -8.34
CA HIS A 120 12.21 8.00 -7.18
C HIS A 120 13.61 7.46 -7.52
N PRO A 121 14.39 8.16 -8.38
CA PRO A 121 15.70 7.66 -8.82
C PRO A 121 16.77 7.63 -7.72
N VAL A 122 16.51 8.22 -6.55
CA VAL A 122 17.37 8.06 -5.35
C VAL A 122 17.49 6.59 -4.94
N LEU A 123 16.50 5.76 -5.28
CA LEU A 123 16.49 4.33 -4.99
C LEU A 123 17.52 3.53 -5.81
N LEU A 124 18.19 4.14 -6.79
CA LEU A 124 19.29 3.49 -7.51
C LEU A 124 20.46 3.14 -6.57
N ASP A 125 20.65 3.91 -5.50
CA ASP A 125 21.69 3.64 -4.49
C ASP A 125 21.41 2.31 -3.74
N GLU A 126 20.13 1.96 -3.55
CA GLU A 126 19.69 0.71 -2.91
C GLU A 126 20.03 -0.53 -3.75
N LEU A 127 20.29 -0.36 -5.06
CA LEU A 127 20.60 -1.46 -5.98
C LEU A 127 22.08 -1.79 -6.04
N ILE A 128 22.95 -1.06 -5.32
CA ILE A 128 24.39 -1.33 -5.28
C ILE A 128 24.67 -2.63 -4.50
N ASP A 129 24.16 -2.74 -3.28
CA ASP A 129 24.39 -3.90 -2.40
C ASP A 129 23.16 -4.83 -2.33
N SER A 130 23.23 -5.95 -3.05
CA SER A 130 22.15 -6.95 -3.04
C SER A 130 21.90 -7.56 -1.67
N ARG A 131 22.89 -7.58 -0.77
CA ARG A 131 22.70 -8.16 0.57
C ARG A 131 21.75 -7.31 1.40
N LEU A 132 21.83 -5.98 1.25
CA LEU A 132 20.91 -5.05 1.91
C LEU A 132 19.52 -5.13 1.27
N LEU A 133 19.46 -5.16 -0.06
CA LEU A 133 18.20 -5.21 -0.83
C LEU A 133 17.32 -6.41 -0.46
N PHE A 134 17.92 -7.58 -0.22
CA PHE A 134 17.22 -8.82 0.12
C PHE A 134 17.29 -9.18 1.62
N ALA A 135 17.78 -8.27 2.47
CA ALA A 135 17.76 -8.50 3.91
C ALA A 135 16.31 -8.44 4.45
N ALA A 136 16.03 -9.28 5.43
CA ALA A 136 14.79 -9.14 6.20
C ALA A 136 14.79 -7.78 6.93
N PRO A 137 13.66 -7.05 6.97
CA PRO A 137 13.61 -5.76 7.65
C PRO A 137 13.92 -5.87 9.15
N ASP A 138 14.83 -5.03 9.64
CA ASP A 138 15.03 -4.77 11.07
C ASP A 138 14.34 -3.44 11.43
N TRP A 139 13.04 -3.52 11.70
CA TRP A 139 12.23 -2.33 12.02
C TRP A 139 12.75 -1.55 13.23
N PRO A 140 13.19 -2.18 14.33
CA PRO A 140 13.83 -1.46 15.42
C PRO A 140 15.09 -0.68 15.00
N ALA A 141 15.97 -1.27 14.19
CA ALA A 141 17.17 -0.57 13.71
C ALA A 141 16.83 0.57 12.76
N PHE A 142 15.94 0.32 11.79
CA PHE A 142 15.43 1.34 10.88
C PHE A 142 14.83 2.53 11.65
N ALA A 143 13.99 2.27 12.64
CA ALA A 143 13.39 3.30 13.48
C ALA A 143 14.42 4.16 14.22
N ARG A 144 15.47 3.55 14.77
CA ARG A 144 16.56 4.28 15.45
C ARG A 144 17.32 5.17 14.47
N GLN A 145 17.66 4.64 13.30
CA GLN A 145 18.39 5.39 12.27
C GLN A 145 17.57 6.57 11.76
N LEU A 146 16.29 6.36 11.43
CA LEU A 146 15.42 7.41 10.94
C LEU A 146 15.25 8.52 11.98
N ARG A 147 15.00 8.18 13.26
CA ARG A 147 14.94 9.18 14.33
C ARG A 147 16.22 10.01 14.43
N ALA A 148 17.39 9.37 14.35
CA ALA A 148 18.67 10.07 14.37
C ALA A 148 18.82 11.05 13.19
N THR A 149 18.42 10.65 11.98
CA THR A 149 18.39 11.52 10.80
C THR A 149 17.47 12.72 11.00
N LEU A 150 16.27 12.52 11.56
CA LEU A 150 15.32 13.60 11.79
C LEU A 150 15.81 14.59 12.85
N ILE A 151 16.48 14.11 13.90
CA ILE A 151 17.15 14.96 14.90
C ILE A 151 18.26 15.79 14.26
N ALA A 152 19.05 15.20 13.34
CA ALA A 152 20.09 15.93 12.61
C ALA A 152 19.53 17.02 11.66
N HIS A 153 18.22 16.99 11.38
CA HIS A 153 17.50 17.99 10.59
C HIS A 153 16.56 18.85 11.44
N ASP A 154 16.75 18.89 12.76
CA ASP A 154 15.93 19.71 13.64
C ASP A 154 15.93 21.20 13.23
N GLY A 155 14.77 21.83 13.37
CA GLY A 155 14.51 23.19 12.88
C GLY A 155 14.33 23.32 11.36
N ALA A 156 14.51 22.25 10.57
CA ALA A 156 14.31 22.24 9.12
C ALA A 156 13.20 21.25 8.70
N ALA A 157 11.95 21.65 8.92
CA ALA A 157 10.77 20.79 8.70
C ALA A 157 10.71 20.15 7.30
N GLU A 158 11.02 20.90 6.24
CA GLU A 158 11.03 20.36 4.86
C GLU A 158 12.07 19.24 4.69
N ARG A 159 13.27 19.40 5.26
CA ARG A 159 14.31 18.36 5.23
C ARG A 159 13.93 17.13 6.05
N GLN A 160 13.23 17.31 7.17
CA GLN A 160 12.69 16.19 7.95
C GLN A 160 11.59 15.45 7.16
N MET A 161 10.71 16.19 6.47
CA MET A 161 9.67 15.63 5.61
C MET A 161 10.27 14.84 4.43
N ASP A 162 11.32 15.35 3.80
CA ASP A 162 12.04 14.65 2.73
C ASP A 162 12.73 13.39 3.26
N ALA A 163 13.41 13.47 4.40
CA ALA A 163 14.08 12.31 5.01
C ALA A 163 13.10 11.17 5.38
N LEU A 164 11.88 11.50 5.84
CA LEU A 164 10.82 10.50 6.05
C LEU A 164 10.43 9.80 4.76
N ARG A 165 10.24 10.57 3.67
CA ARG A 165 9.85 10.04 2.35
C ARG A 165 10.94 9.17 1.76
N ASP A 166 12.18 9.64 1.77
CA ASP A 166 13.32 8.88 1.24
C ASP A 166 13.48 7.55 1.99
N ALA A 167 13.41 7.58 3.33
CA ALA A 167 13.50 6.38 4.16
C ALA A 167 12.34 5.40 3.90
N HIS A 168 11.11 5.89 3.78
CA HIS A 168 9.95 5.09 3.42
C HIS A 168 10.11 4.46 2.03
N HIS A 169 10.49 5.27 1.03
CA HIS A 169 10.64 4.81 -0.34
C HIS A 169 11.73 3.75 -0.47
N ALA A 170 12.83 3.87 0.28
CA ALA A 170 13.90 2.87 0.34
C ALA A 170 13.38 1.53 0.88
N GLN A 171 12.69 1.52 2.02
CA GLN A 171 12.15 0.28 2.60
C GLN A 171 11.05 -0.35 1.73
N MET A 172 10.16 0.47 1.18
CA MET A 172 9.17 0.04 0.18
C MET A 172 9.83 -0.64 -1.02
N PHE A 173 10.96 -0.10 -1.48
CA PHE A 173 11.69 -0.63 -2.61
C PHE A 173 12.42 -1.95 -2.28
N HIS A 174 12.97 -2.10 -1.08
CA HIS A 174 13.51 -3.39 -0.61
C HIS A 174 12.43 -4.46 -0.57
N LEU A 175 11.25 -4.13 -0.03
CA LEU A 175 10.09 -5.03 -0.02
C LEU A 175 9.62 -5.38 -1.44
N LEU A 176 9.63 -4.42 -2.35
CA LEU A 176 9.34 -4.65 -3.77
C LEU A 176 10.34 -5.60 -4.42
N ALA A 177 11.64 -5.41 -4.21
CA ALA A 177 12.65 -6.30 -4.75
C ALA A 177 12.48 -7.75 -4.23
N GLN A 178 12.20 -7.91 -2.93
CA GLN A 178 11.95 -9.22 -2.32
C GLN A 178 10.67 -9.88 -2.86
N ASP A 179 9.60 -9.10 -3.02
CA ASP A 179 8.34 -9.56 -3.61
C ASP A 179 8.50 -10.02 -5.07
N LEU A 180 9.14 -9.19 -5.91
CA LEU A 180 9.43 -9.54 -7.31
C LEU A 180 10.35 -10.77 -7.44
N ALA A 181 11.22 -11.01 -6.46
CA ALA A 181 12.05 -12.21 -6.38
C ALA A 181 11.29 -13.44 -5.83
N GLY A 182 10.01 -13.30 -5.45
CA GLY A 182 9.20 -14.37 -4.87
C GLY A 182 9.57 -14.75 -3.44
N ALA A 183 10.34 -13.91 -2.74
CA ALA A 183 10.78 -14.17 -1.36
C ALA A 183 9.67 -13.92 -0.33
N LEU A 184 8.64 -13.15 -0.70
CA LEU A 184 7.51 -12.82 0.17
C LEU A 184 6.20 -13.34 -0.43
N SER A 185 5.35 -13.89 0.43
CA SER A 185 3.93 -14.05 0.07
C SER A 185 3.20 -12.72 0.22
N VAL A 186 2.09 -12.52 -0.50
CA VAL A 186 1.26 -11.30 -0.41
C VAL A 186 0.84 -10.97 1.02
N GLY A 187 0.54 -11.99 1.85
CA GLY A 187 0.21 -11.77 3.26
C GLY A 187 1.40 -11.23 4.06
N ARG A 188 2.60 -11.80 3.89
CA ARG A 188 3.81 -11.33 4.60
C ARG A 188 4.28 -9.98 4.09
N LEU A 189 4.12 -9.70 2.80
CA LEU A 189 4.34 -8.37 2.26
C LEU A 189 3.38 -7.36 2.92
N ALA A 190 2.09 -7.67 2.99
CA ALA A 190 1.10 -6.79 3.63
C ALA A 190 1.39 -6.56 5.12
N ASP A 191 1.87 -7.59 5.85
CA ASP A 191 2.35 -7.44 7.23
C ASP A 191 3.48 -6.40 7.28
N HIS A 192 4.53 -6.56 6.46
CA HIS A 192 5.68 -5.64 6.43
C HIS A 192 5.30 -4.21 6.02
N LEU A 193 4.42 -4.05 5.03
CA LEU A 193 3.91 -2.74 4.62
C LEU A 193 3.12 -2.07 5.74
N SER A 194 2.34 -2.84 6.50
CA SER A 194 1.56 -2.33 7.64
C SER A 194 2.45 -1.96 8.81
N ASP A 195 3.47 -2.77 9.12
CA ASP A 195 4.47 -2.46 10.15
C ASP A 195 5.27 -1.18 9.79
N LEU A 196 5.65 -1.03 8.51
CA LEU A 196 6.29 0.19 8.02
C LEU A 196 5.37 1.40 8.18
N ALA A 197 4.10 1.30 7.78
CA ALA A 197 3.13 2.39 7.92
C ALA A 197 2.93 2.79 9.40
N ASP A 198 2.74 1.82 10.30
CA ASP A 198 2.60 2.06 11.75
C ASP A 198 3.84 2.79 12.29
N LEU A 199 5.04 2.36 11.90
CA LEU A 199 6.29 2.96 12.35
C LEU A 199 6.47 4.38 11.81
N MET A 200 6.17 4.62 10.53
CA MET A 200 6.23 5.95 9.93
C MET A 200 5.23 6.91 10.58
N LEU A 201 4.02 6.44 10.90
CA LEU A 201 3.02 7.21 11.65
C LEU A 201 3.55 7.59 13.05
N GLN A 202 4.12 6.62 13.77
CA GLN A 202 4.69 6.82 15.10
C GLN A 202 5.82 7.86 15.09
N ILE A 203 6.80 7.73 14.19
CA ILE A 203 7.93 8.66 14.11
C ILE A 203 7.46 10.06 13.69
N THR A 204 6.51 10.14 12.76
CA THR A 204 5.96 11.44 12.32
C THR A 204 5.22 12.15 13.45
N LEU A 205 4.45 11.40 14.26
CA LEU A 205 3.77 11.91 15.44
C LEU A 205 4.77 12.51 16.45
N GLU A 206 5.86 11.80 16.76
CA GLU A 206 6.90 12.25 17.69
C GLU A 206 7.51 13.60 17.25
N VAL A 207 7.83 13.73 15.96
CA VAL A 207 8.40 14.97 15.39
C VAL A 207 7.38 16.10 15.41
N CYS A 208 6.14 15.84 14.99
CA CYS A 208 5.08 16.85 14.99
C CYS A 208 4.78 17.34 16.41
N TRP A 209 4.79 16.44 17.39
CA TRP A 209 4.56 16.78 18.78
C TRP A 209 5.66 17.66 19.37
N THR A 210 6.93 17.30 19.15
CA THR A 210 8.08 18.08 19.63
C THR A 210 8.01 19.55 19.20
N GLN A 211 7.48 19.81 18.01
CA GLN A 211 7.34 21.15 17.44
C GLN A 211 6.12 21.93 17.99
N LEU A 212 5.16 21.25 18.63
CA LEU A 212 3.95 21.84 19.22
C LEU A 212 3.99 21.97 20.74
N ARG A 213 4.92 21.28 21.41
CA ARG A 213 5.00 21.09 22.88
C ARG A 213 5.04 22.38 23.71
N ASN A 214 5.31 23.55 23.12
CA ASN A 214 5.68 24.77 23.87
C ASN A 214 4.62 25.31 24.86
N LYS A 215 3.40 24.76 24.95
CA LYS A 215 2.34 25.23 25.87
C LYS A 215 1.43 24.17 26.50
N HIS A 216 1.55 22.89 26.15
CA HIS A 216 0.65 21.84 26.64
C HIS A 216 1.45 20.64 27.14
N GLU A 217 1.32 20.32 28.42
CA GLU A 217 1.94 19.17 29.06
C GLU A 217 0.84 18.27 29.64
N PRO A 218 0.53 17.14 28.98
CA PRO A 218 -0.46 16.21 29.48
C PRO A 218 -0.04 15.67 30.85
N ALA A 219 -1.01 15.57 31.76
CA ALA A 219 -0.71 15.13 33.12
C ALA A 219 -0.20 13.68 33.14
N GLY A 220 0.93 13.46 33.83
CA GLY A 220 1.48 12.12 34.06
C GLY A 220 2.15 11.45 32.86
N THR A 221 2.46 12.17 31.78
CA THR A 221 3.06 11.61 30.56
C THR A 221 4.51 12.02 30.31
N ALA A 222 5.15 12.71 31.26
CA ALA A 222 6.48 13.30 31.06
C ALA A 222 6.59 14.20 29.80
N GLY A 223 5.47 14.80 29.39
CA GLY A 223 5.38 15.66 28.21
C GLY A 223 5.08 14.93 26.90
N GLU A 224 4.77 13.63 26.93
CA GLU A 224 4.28 12.87 25.76
C GLU A 224 2.78 13.10 25.52
N PRO A 225 2.29 13.05 24.26
CA PRO A 225 0.90 13.30 23.94
C PRO A 225 0.02 12.10 24.30
N ARG A 226 -1.15 12.32 24.91
CA ARG A 226 -2.19 11.28 25.09
C ARG A 226 -3.04 11.16 23.82
N PHE A 227 -2.40 10.75 22.73
CA PHE A 227 -2.95 10.78 21.38
C PHE A 227 -2.74 9.43 20.68
N ALA A 228 -3.76 8.93 20.00
CA ALA A 228 -3.71 7.68 19.25
C ALA A 228 -4.17 7.86 17.81
N ILE A 229 -3.49 7.16 16.90
CA ILE A 229 -3.82 7.02 15.49
C ILE A 229 -4.42 5.63 15.33
N ILE A 230 -5.66 5.58 14.85
CA ILE A 230 -6.39 4.33 14.64
C ILE A 230 -6.51 4.08 13.14
N GLY A 231 -5.99 2.94 12.69
CA GLY A 231 -6.09 2.51 11.31
C GLY A 231 -7.40 1.75 11.05
N TYR A 232 -8.06 2.07 9.95
CA TYR A 232 -9.22 1.41 9.40
C TYR A 232 -8.87 0.75 8.05
N GLY A 233 -9.86 0.13 7.40
CA GLY A 233 -9.71 -0.37 6.04
C GLY A 233 -8.53 -1.34 5.91
N LYS A 234 -7.67 -1.10 4.91
CA LYS A 234 -6.50 -1.96 4.64
C LYS A 234 -5.43 -1.85 5.72
N LEU A 235 -5.11 -0.64 6.19
CA LEU A 235 -4.16 -0.46 7.29
C LEU A 235 -4.64 -1.18 8.55
N GLY A 236 -5.92 -1.00 8.86
CA GLY A 236 -6.59 -1.63 9.99
C GLY A 236 -6.53 -3.15 9.91
N GLY A 237 -6.88 -3.73 8.76
CA GLY A 237 -6.84 -5.18 8.54
C GLY A 237 -5.45 -5.79 8.30
N LYS A 238 -4.37 -4.99 8.29
CA LYS A 238 -3.02 -5.38 7.87
C LYS A 238 -2.97 -5.96 6.44
N GLU A 239 -3.63 -5.26 5.53
CA GLU A 239 -3.84 -5.65 4.13
C GLU A 239 -3.32 -4.60 3.15
N LEU A 240 -2.33 -3.80 3.56
CA LEU A 240 -1.71 -2.81 2.69
C LEU A 240 -1.05 -3.48 1.47
N GLY A 241 -1.15 -2.80 0.34
CA GLY A 241 -0.33 -2.99 -0.85
C GLY A 241 0.35 -1.67 -1.24
N TYR A 242 1.21 -1.68 -2.25
CA TYR A 242 2.13 -0.56 -2.51
C TYR A 242 1.50 0.82 -2.75
N ALA A 243 0.28 0.86 -3.29
CA ALA A 243 -0.45 2.09 -3.59
C ALA A 243 -1.72 2.23 -2.72
N SER A 244 -1.65 1.79 -1.46
CA SER A 244 -2.79 1.87 -0.55
C SER A 244 -2.79 3.19 0.22
N ASP A 245 -3.96 3.81 0.26
CA ASP A 245 -4.23 4.95 1.14
C ASP A 245 -4.27 4.49 2.61
N LEU A 246 -4.03 5.42 3.52
CA LEU A 246 -4.18 5.21 4.96
C LEU A 246 -5.54 5.74 5.42
N ASP A 247 -6.49 4.82 5.62
CA ASP A 247 -7.74 5.10 6.32
C ASP A 247 -7.44 5.26 7.81
N ILE A 248 -7.42 6.49 8.33
CA ILE A 248 -7.05 6.76 9.74
C ILE A 248 -7.99 7.74 10.42
N ILE A 249 -8.14 7.57 11.74
CA ILE A 249 -8.78 8.55 12.62
C ILE A 249 -7.86 8.88 13.80
N PHE A 250 -8.13 10.00 14.46
CA PHE A 250 -7.33 10.49 15.57
C PHE A 250 -8.17 10.56 16.85
N LEU A 251 -7.63 9.98 17.92
CA LEU A 251 -8.23 9.98 19.25
C LEU A 251 -7.27 10.59 20.27
N TYR A 252 -7.81 11.21 21.32
CA TYR A 252 -7.04 11.59 22.49
C TYR A 252 -7.76 11.23 23.78
N ASP A 253 -7.01 11.14 24.87
CA ASP A 253 -7.53 10.85 26.21
C ASP A 253 -6.89 11.79 27.22
N ASP A 254 -7.36 13.04 27.27
CA ASP A 254 -6.75 14.11 28.04
C ASP A 254 -7.82 15.10 28.51
N ASP A 255 -7.92 15.27 29.83
CA ASP A 255 -8.93 16.10 30.48
C ASP A 255 -8.56 17.59 30.52
N ASN A 256 -7.38 17.98 30.04
CA ASN A 256 -6.97 19.37 30.01
C ASN A 256 -7.88 20.20 29.08
N GLU A 257 -8.32 21.38 29.54
CA GLU A 257 -9.22 22.26 28.76
C GLU A 257 -8.68 22.63 27.37
N SER A 258 -7.34 22.71 27.22
CA SER A 258 -6.66 23.01 25.96
C SER A 258 -6.36 21.79 25.09
N ALA A 259 -6.71 20.57 25.55
CA ALA A 259 -6.42 19.31 24.87
C ALA A 259 -7.05 19.28 23.48
N ALA A 260 -8.36 19.55 23.37
CA ALA A 260 -9.09 19.48 22.11
C ALA A 260 -8.44 20.34 21.02
N GLU A 261 -8.10 21.61 21.33
CA GLU A 261 -7.46 22.52 20.39
C GLU A 261 -6.04 22.08 20.04
N THR A 262 -5.28 21.60 21.03
CA THR A 262 -3.89 21.16 20.84
C THR A 262 -3.81 19.90 19.99
N TYR A 263 -4.62 18.88 20.29
CA TYR A 263 -4.65 17.65 19.51
C TYR A 263 -5.28 17.85 18.13
N ALA A 264 -6.19 18.82 17.94
CA ALA A 264 -6.68 19.18 16.62
C ALA A 264 -5.55 19.77 15.75
N ARG A 265 -4.72 20.65 16.32
CA ARG A 265 -3.52 21.16 15.62
C ARG A 265 -2.51 20.06 15.34
N LEU A 266 -2.30 19.14 16.28
CA LEU A 266 -1.41 17.99 16.08
C LEU A 266 -1.89 17.10 14.94
N ALA A 267 -3.17 16.73 14.94
CA ALA A 267 -3.80 15.95 13.89
C ALA A 267 -3.69 16.63 12.51
N ALA A 268 -3.95 17.93 12.42
CA ALA A 268 -3.82 18.70 11.19
C ALA A 268 -2.37 18.76 10.69
N ARG A 269 -1.40 18.95 11.59
CA ARG A 269 0.02 18.95 11.26
C ARG A 269 0.48 17.58 10.78
N LEU A 270 0.11 16.52 11.51
CA LEU A 270 0.41 15.14 11.14
C LEU A 270 -0.15 14.82 9.75
N ASN A 271 -1.42 15.14 9.50
CA ASN A 271 -2.03 14.92 8.19
C ASN A 271 -1.30 15.66 7.06
N ASN A 272 -0.85 16.90 7.32
CA ASN A 272 -0.04 17.67 6.37
C ASN A 272 1.31 16.97 6.10
N TRP A 273 1.99 16.48 7.14
CA TRP A 273 3.28 15.79 6.98
C TRP A 273 3.16 14.51 6.15
N LEU A 274 2.06 13.79 6.30
CA LEU A 274 1.76 12.57 5.55
C LEU A 274 1.45 12.87 4.08
N SER A 275 0.54 13.82 3.81
CA SER A 275 -0.07 13.99 2.48
C SER A 275 0.52 15.12 1.61
N SER A 276 1.28 16.05 2.18
CA SER A 276 1.85 17.15 1.40
C SER A 276 2.91 16.65 0.41
N ARG A 277 3.01 17.32 -0.74
CA ARG A 277 4.03 17.02 -1.74
C ARG A 277 5.30 17.82 -1.48
N THR A 278 6.44 17.15 -1.43
CA THR A 278 7.78 17.75 -1.36
C THR A 278 8.63 17.35 -2.56
N GLY A 279 9.90 17.73 -2.59
CA GLY A 279 10.85 17.26 -3.61
C GLY A 279 11.01 15.74 -3.64
N ALA A 280 10.86 15.08 -2.48
CA ALA A 280 10.90 13.62 -2.35
C ALA A 280 9.56 12.91 -2.64
N GLY A 281 8.46 13.66 -2.86
CA GLY A 281 7.14 13.10 -3.18
C GLY A 281 6.11 13.26 -2.05
N VAL A 282 5.20 12.29 -1.92
CA VAL A 282 4.18 12.22 -0.87
C VAL A 282 4.50 10.99 -0.01
N LEU A 283 4.33 11.09 1.32
CA LEU A 283 4.60 9.98 2.22
C LEU A 283 3.45 8.96 2.18
N PHE A 284 2.22 9.42 2.44
CA PHE A 284 1.00 8.64 2.27
C PHE A 284 -0.17 9.51 1.81
N GLU A 285 -1.03 8.96 0.96
CA GLU A 285 -2.39 9.47 0.81
C GLU A 285 -3.21 9.05 2.04
N THR A 286 -4.03 9.96 2.57
CA THR A 286 -4.77 9.76 3.83
C THR A 286 -6.26 9.93 3.61
N ASP A 287 -7.06 8.99 4.13
CA ASP A 287 -8.52 9.10 4.17
C ASP A 287 -9.00 9.19 5.63
N LEU A 288 -9.60 10.34 5.98
CA LEU A 288 -10.08 10.63 7.33
C LEU A 288 -11.61 10.49 7.45
N ARG A 289 -12.30 9.94 6.43
CA ARG A 289 -13.78 9.96 6.35
C ARG A 289 -14.47 8.98 7.29
N LEU A 290 -13.75 8.03 7.88
CA LEU A 290 -14.30 7.04 8.84
C LEU A 290 -14.33 7.54 10.29
N ARG A 291 -13.95 8.79 10.54
CA ARG A 291 -14.09 9.42 11.87
C ARG A 291 -15.57 9.73 12.17
N PRO A 292 -15.95 9.89 13.46
CA PRO A 292 -17.29 10.32 13.84
C PRO A 292 -17.78 11.52 13.02
N ASP A 293 -19.01 11.45 12.50
CA ASP A 293 -19.64 12.44 11.61
C ASP A 293 -18.92 12.67 10.26
N GLY A 294 -17.99 11.78 9.90
CA GLY A 294 -17.25 11.80 8.65
C GLY A 294 -16.59 13.13 8.34
N ALA A 295 -16.75 13.63 7.11
CA ALA A 295 -16.12 14.88 6.67
C ALA A 295 -16.58 16.12 7.46
N SER A 296 -17.77 16.09 8.05
CA SER A 296 -18.34 17.18 8.86
C SER A 296 -17.92 17.13 10.33
N GLY A 297 -17.35 16.00 10.78
CA GLY A 297 -16.87 15.82 12.14
C GLY A 297 -15.53 16.47 12.42
N LEU A 298 -15.24 16.63 13.73
CA LEU A 298 -13.95 17.11 14.22
C LEU A 298 -12.81 16.23 13.70
N MET A 299 -11.65 16.84 13.47
CA MET A 299 -10.46 16.11 13.00
C MET A 299 -9.94 15.10 14.04
N VAL A 300 -10.13 15.40 15.32
CA VAL A 300 -9.79 14.54 16.44
C VAL A 300 -10.96 14.47 17.41
N SER A 301 -11.18 13.31 18.03
CA SER A 301 -12.20 13.11 19.08
C SER A 301 -11.56 12.66 20.39
N SER A 302 -12.15 13.02 21.54
CA SER A 302 -11.79 12.34 22.78
C SER A 302 -12.27 10.90 22.75
N ILE A 303 -11.64 10.01 23.52
CA ILE A 303 -12.08 8.62 23.63
C ILE A 303 -13.53 8.50 24.12
N ASP A 304 -13.96 9.38 25.01
CA ASP A 304 -15.33 9.43 25.53
C ASP A 304 -16.33 9.90 24.48
N ALA A 305 -15.97 10.88 23.64
CA ALA A 305 -16.81 11.32 22.54
C ALA A 305 -16.96 10.20 21.49
N PHE A 306 -15.86 9.52 21.16
CA PHE A 306 -15.88 8.34 20.29
C PHE A 306 -16.77 7.23 20.85
N ARG A 307 -16.62 6.88 22.13
CA ARG A 307 -17.46 5.89 22.83
C ARG A 307 -18.95 6.23 22.69
N ARG A 308 -19.31 7.48 23.01
CA ARG A 308 -20.71 7.94 22.95
C ARG A 308 -21.26 7.85 21.54
N TYR A 309 -20.53 8.38 20.56
CA TYR A 309 -20.91 8.35 19.16
C TYR A 309 -21.16 6.92 18.67
N GLN A 310 -20.21 6.01 18.92
CA GLN A 310 -20.30 4.63 18.45
C GLN A 310 -21.48 3.86 19.07
N ARG A 311 -21.92 4.22 20.27
CA ARG A 311 -23.03 3.56 20.96
C ARG A 311 -24.40 4.16 20.62
N GLU A 312 -24.45 5.46 20.40
CA GLU A 312 -25.71 6.21 20.33
C GLU A 312 -26.07 6.68 18.92
N SER A 313 -25.09 6.81 18.01
CA SER A 313 -25.28 7.50 16.72
C SER A 313 -24.74 6.74 15.51
N ALA A 314 -23.75 5.87 15.70
CA ALA A 314 -23.11 5.17 14.59
C ALA A 314 -24.05 4.20 13.87
N TRP A 315 -23.94 4.18 12.55
CA TRP A 315 -24.69 3.29 11.67
C TRP A 315 -24.11 1.86 11.69
N PRO A 316 -24.89 0.82 11.34
CA PRO A 316 -24.39 -0.56 11.28
C PRO A 316 -23.14 -0.74 10.41
N TRP A 317 -23.04 -0.01 9.29
CA TRP A 317 -21.87 -0.06 8.40
C TRP A 317 -20.61 0.53 9.04
N GLU A 318 -20.74 1.47 9.99
CA GLU A 318 -19.61 1.99 10.75
C GLU A 318 -19.09 0.95 11.73
N HIS A 319 -19.98 0.17 12.35
CA HIS A 319 -19.59 -0.99 13.15
C HIS A 319 -18.96 -2.09 12.28
N GLN A 320 -19.39 -2.26 11.02
CA GLN A 320 -18.71 -3.14 10.07
C GLN A 320 -17.27 -2.67 9.82
N ALA A 321 -17.07 -1.38 9.55
CA ALA A 321 -15.73 -0.81 9.37
C ALA A 321 -14.86 -0.96 10.65
N LEU A 322 -15.47 -0.81 11.82
CA LEU A 322 -14.83 -0.96 13.13
C LEU A 322 -14.31 -2.39 13.39
N THR A 323 -14.84 -3.43 12.74
CA THR A 323 -14.31 -4.80 12.86
C THR A 323 -12.86 -4.92 12.42
N ARG A 324 -12.43 -4.07 11.48
CA ARG A 324 -11.06 -4.01 10.94
C ARG A 324 -10.22 -2.93 11.61
N ALA A 325 -10.81 -2.09 12.45
CA ALA A 325 -10.08 -1.00 13.05
C ALA A 325 -9.08 -1.51 14.10
N ARG A 326 -7.94 -0.85 14.23
CA ARG A 326 -6.95 -1.13 15.28
C ARG A 326 -6.15 0.11 15.65
N PHE A 327 -5.57 0.07 16.84
CA PHE A 327 -4.47 0.96 17.20
C PHE A 327 -3.27 0.76 16.26
N CYS A 328 -2.71 1.86 15.75
CA CYS A 328 -1.55 1.87 14.85
C CYS A 328 -0.33 2.54 15.49
N ALA A 329 -0.51 3.74 16.04
CA ALA A 329 0.58 4.55 16.58
C ALA A 329 0.07 5.55 17.63
N GLY A 330 0.97 6.03 18.49
CA GLY A 330 0.69 6.98 19.56
C GLY A 330 0.80 6.39 20.96
N ASP A 331 0.08 7.00 21.91
CA ASP A 331 0.08 6.56 23.29
C ASP A 331 -0.59 5.19 23.45
N ALA A 332 0.14 4.26 24.05
CA ALA A 332 -0.33 2.89 24.25
C ALA A 332 -1.52 2.81 25.21
N THR A 333 -1.66 3.77 26.15
CA THR A 333 -2.80 3.79 27.09
C THR A 333 -4.08 4.21 26.35
N THR A 334 -4.05 5.30 25.59
CA THR A 334 -5.16 5.69 24.70
C THR A 334 -5.47 4.59 23.68
N GLY A 335 -4.46 3.94 23.11
CA GLY A 335 -4.64 2.80 22.21
C GLY A 335 -5.34 1.61 22.86
N ALA A 336 -4.97 1.25 24.09
CA ALA A 336 -5.63 0.19 24.84
C ALA A 336 -7.07 0.53 25.20
N ALA A 337 -7.36 1.79 25.53
CA ALA A 337 -8.72 2.27 25.78
C ALA A 337 -9.60 2.16 24.52
N PHE A 338 -9.05 2.50 23.34
CA PHE A 338 -9.71 2.29 22.06
C PHE A 338 -10.01 0.80 21.81
N GLU A 339 -9.03 -0.09 21.95
CA GLU A 339 -9.25 -1.53 21.70
C GLU A 339 -10.31 -2.14 22.63
N ALA A 340 -10.32 -1.71 23.90
CA ALA A 340 -11.34 -2.13 24.86
C ALA A 340 -12.74 -1.66 24.43
N GLU A 341 -12.87 -0.39 24.03
CA GLU A 341 -14.15 0.14 23.56
C GLU A 341 -14.60 -0.51 22.25
N ARG A 342 -13.67 -0.71 21.32
CA ARG A 342 -13.90 -1.42 20.06
C ARG A 342 -14.48 -2.81 20.32
N ALA A 343 -13.83 -3.60 21.18
CA ALA A 343 -14.31 -4.92 21.54
C ALA A 343 -15.71 -4.88 22.20
N ALA A 344 -15.97 -3.88 23.05
CA ALA A 344 -17.29 -3.70 23.68
C ALA A 344 -18.39 -3.37 22.66
N ILE A 345 -18.10 -2.49 21.69
CA ILE A 345 -19.04 -2.14 20.61
C ILE A 345 -19.33 -3.36 19.73
N LEU A 346 -18.31 -4.14 19.37
CA LEU A 346 -18.51 -5.37 18.59
C LEU A 346 -19.35 -6.40 19.35
N ALA A 347 -19.19 -6.50 20.67
CA ALA A 347 -19.92 -7.41 21.53
C ALA A 347 -21.32 -6.92 21.94
N MET A 348 -21.80 -5.77 21.46
CA MET A 348 -23.16 -5.32 21.76
C MET A 348 -24.21 -6.32 21.25
N PRO A 349 -25.30 -6.54 22.01
CA PRO A 349 -26.39 -7.41 21.57
C PRO A 349 -27.09 -6.80 20.35
N ARG A 350 -27.30 -7.61 19.31
CA ARG A 350 -27.99 -7.24 18.08
C ARG A 350 -29.02 -8.30 17.73
N ASP A 351 -30.11 -7.90 17.09
CA ASP A 351 -31.01 -8.84 16.42
C ASP A 351 -30.31 -9.39 15.17
N PRO A 352 -29.96 -10.68 15.11
CA PRO A 352 -29.20 -11.24 13.99
C PRO A 352 -29.96 -11.19 12.66
N MET A 353 -31.29 -11.20 12.67
CA MET A 353 -32.10 -11.12 11.44
C MET A 353 -32.11 -9.70 10.89
N LYS A 354 -32.30 -8.71 11.77
CA LYS A 354 -32.25 -7.30 11.37
C LYS A 354 -30.86 -6.93 10.83
N LEU A 355 -29.80 -7.28 11.57
CA LEU A 355 -28.42 -7.02 11.16
C LEU A 355 -28.09 -7.67 9.81
N ARG A 356 -28.56 -8.91 9.58
CA ARG A 356 -28.37 -9.62 8.31
C ARG A 356 -28.92 -8.82 7.14
N GLY A 357 -30.13 -8.28 7.28
CA GLY A 357 -30.75 -7.43 6.26
C GLY A 357 -29.96 -6.15 6.00
N GLU A 358 -29.58 -5.43 7.06
CA GLU A 358 -28.81 -4.18 6.96
C GLU A 358 -27.46 -4.38 6.24
N VAL A 359 -26.72 -5.44 6.57
CA VAL A 359 -25.44 -5.76 5.93
C VAL A 359 -25.62 -6.16 4.46
N ALA A 360 -26.65 -6.96 4.15
CA ALA A 360 -26.92 -7.37 2.78
C ALA A 360 -27.37 -6.20 1.89
N ASP A 361 -28.20 -5.30 2.41
CA ASP A 361 -28.64 -4.11 1.67
C ASP A 361 -27.48 -3.15 1.43
N MET A 362 -26.61 -2.93 2.43
CA MET A 362 -25.37 -2.16 2.25
C MET A 362 -24.45 -2.77 1.19
N ARG A 363 -24.31 -4.10 1.16
CA ARG A 363 -23.53 -4.79 0.13
C ARG A 363 -24.08 -4.55 -1.27
N ARG A 364 -25.41 -4.59 -1.42
CA ARG A 364 -26.09 -4.37 -2.69
C ARG A 364 -25.87 -2.94 -3.19
N THR A 365 -26.05 -1.93 -2.32
CA THR A 365 -25.74 -0.53 -2.66
C THR A 365 -24.29 -0.36 -3.09
N MET A 366 -23.34 -1.02 -2.41
CA MET A 366 -21.93 -0.99 -2.81
C MET A 366 -21.71 -1.66 -4.17
N HIS A 367 -22.42 -2.76 -4.47
CA HIS A 367 -22.34 -3.44 -5.78
C HIS A 367 -22.81 -2.52 -6.91
N GLU A 368 -23.97 -1.90 -6.74
CA GLU A 368 -24.60 -0.99 -7.71
C GLU A 368 -23.71 0.22 -8.03
N GLY A 369 -22.92 0.68 -7.05
CA GLY A 369 -21.93 1.74 -7.23
C GLY A 369 -20.66 1.34 -7.99
N HIS A 370 -20.42 0.03 -8.20
CA HIS A 370 -19.24 -0.50 -8.89
C HIS A 370 -19.62 -1.48 -10.01
N PRO A 371 -20.42 -1.05 -11.01
CA PRO A 371 -20.91 -1.95 -12.04
C PRO A 371 -19.75 -2.46 -12.91
N ASN A 372 -19.64 -3.78 -13.02
CA ASN A 372 -18.78 -4.43 -13.99
C ASN A 372 -19.58 -4.75 -15.28
N LYS A 373 -19.22 -4.09 -16.39
CA LYS A 373 -19.84 -4.30 -17.70
C LYS A 373 -19.01 -5.18 -18.65
N SER A 374 -17.89 -5.72 -18.17
CA SER A 374 -17.03 -6.59 -18.97
C SER A 374 -17.40 -8.06 -18.81
N GLU A 375 -16.91 -8.91 -19.71
CA GLU A 375 -17.07 -10.37 -19.62
C GLU A 375 -16.12 -11.01 -18.58
N LEU A 376 -15.17 -10.23 -18.05
CA LEU A 376 -14.24 -10.66 -17.02
C LEU A 376 -14.88 -10.53 -15.64
N PHE A 377 -14.44 -11.37 -14.71
CA PHE A 377 -14.83 -11.33 -13.31
C PHE A 377 -13.97 -10.32 -12.53
N ASP A 378 -14.62 -9.40 -11.81
CA ASP A 378 -13.97 -8.47 -10.89
C ASP A 378 -13.69 -9.15 -9.55
N LEU A 379 -12.41 -9.35 -9.25
CA LEU A 379 -11.95 -10.05 -8.04
C LEU A 379 -12.44 -9.41 -6.74
N LYS A 380 -12.80 -8.12 -6.77
CA LYS A 380 -13.19 -7.37 -5.59
C LYS A 380 -14.70 -7.24 -5.48
N HIS A 381 -15.35 -6.70 -6.50
CA HIS A 381 -16.72 -6.17 -6.39
C HIS A 381 -17.82 -7.07 -6.95
N ASP A 382 -17.50 -8.04 -7.79
CA ASP A 382 -18.50 -8.97 -8.34
C ASP A 382 -18.96 -9.99 -7.29
N ALA A 383 -20.16 -10.54 -7.50
CA ALA A 383 -20.72 -11.57 -6.64
C ALA A 383 -19.83 -12.83 -6.61
N GLY A 384 -19.36 -13.20 -5.42
CA GLY A 384 -18.34 -14.22 -5.18
C GLY A 384 -16.92 -13.67 -5.00
N GLY A 385 -16.74 -12.35 -5.04
CA GLY A 385 -15.45 -11.66 -4.90
C GLY A 385 -15.03 -11.39 -3.45
N MET A 386 -13.92 -10.69 -3.27
CA MET A 386 -13.34 -10.40 -1.94
C MET A 386 -14.29 -9.62 -1.02
N VAL A 387 -15.08 -8.69 -1.55
CA VAL A 387 -15.98 -7.86 -0.72
C VAL A 387 -17.09 -8.72 -0.09
N ASP A 388 -17.57 -9.77 -0.77
CA ASP A 388 -18.56 -10.69 -0.20
C ASP A 388 -17.98 -11.46 0.99
N ILE A 389 -16.70 -11.84 0.90
CA ILE A 389 -15.97 -12.49 2.01
C ILE A 389 -15.87 -11.52 3.18
N GLU A 390 -15.44 -10.29 2.95
CA GLU A 390 -15.29 -9.26 3.98
C GLU A 390 -16.62 -8.97 4.68
N PHE A 391 -17.71 -8.79 3.93
CA PHE A 391 -19.03 -8.56 4.49
C PHE A 391 -19.57 -9.76 5.27
N SER A 392 -19.33 -10.99 4.79
CA SER A 392 -19.70 -12.20 5.50
C SER A 392 -18.98 -12.32 6.85
N VAL A 393 -17.66 -12.05 6.87
CA VAL A 393 -16.85 -12.06 8.09
C VAL A 393 -17.31 -10.96 9.06
N GLN A 394 -17.53 -9.74 8.56
CA GLN A 394 -18.00 -8.61 9.36
C GLN A 394 -19.36 -8.91 10.02
N TYR A 395 -20.30 -9.48 9.27
CA TYR A 395 -21.57 -9.93 9.81
C TYR A 395 -21.37 -10.97 10.92
N LEU A 396 -20.55 -12.01 10.66
CA LEU A 396 -20.29 -13.07 11.63
C LEU A 396 -19.69 -12.51 12.93
N VAL A 397 -18.78 -11.54 12.82
CA VAL A 397 -18.22 -10.83 13.98
C VAL A 397 -19.34 -10.09 14.73
N LEU A 398 -20.08 -9.20 14.06
CA LEU A 398 -21.10 -8.36 14.71
C LEU A 398 -22.28 -9.16 15.31
N ALA A 399 -22.65 -10.26 14.68
CA ALA A 399 -23.75 -11.12 15.10
C ALA A 399 -23.37 -12.02 16.30
N HIS A 400 -22.11 -12.45 16.39
CA HIS A 400 -21.71 -13.51 17.32
C HIS A 400 -20.64 -13.11 18.33
N CYS A 401 -20.04 -11.93 18.24
CA CYS A 401 -18.99 -11.48 19.16
C CYS A 401 -19.45 -11.44 20.63
N ALA A 402 -20.73 -11.13 20.89
CA ALA A 402 -21.29 -11.14 22.25
C ALA A 402 -21.16 -12.52 22.93
N ALA A 403 -21.41 -13.60 22.18
CA ALA A 403 -21.28 -14.98 22.66
C ALA A 403 -19.86 -15.53 22.52
N HIS A 404 -19.09 -15.01 21.56
CA HIS A 404 -17.76 -15.48 21.21
C HIS A 404 -16.77 -14.31 21.09
N PRO A 405 -16.24 -13.80 22.22
CA PRO A 405 -15.35 -12.62 22.24
C PRO A 405 -14.08 -12.77 21.39
N LYS A 406 -13.67 -14.00 21.08
CA LYS A 406 -12.54 -14.27 20.17
C LYS A 406 -12.74 -13.66 18.78
N LEU A 407 -13.99 -13.48 18.33
CA LEU A 407 -14.32 -12.83 17.06
C LEU A 407 -14.03 -11.31 17.06
N ALA A 408 -13.85 -10.68 18.22
CA ALA A 408 -13.43 -9.27 18.29
C ALA A 408 -11.98 -9.06 17.84
N ARG A 409 -11.17 -10.13 17.72
CA ARG A 409 -9.77 -10.03 17.33
C ARG A 409 -9.65 -9.60 15.86
N ASN A 410 -8.77 -8.66 15.59
CA ASN A 410 -8.45 -8.23 14.23
C ASN A 410 -7.32 -9.12 13.65
N ASP A 411 -7.60 -10.42 13.51
CA ASP A 411 -6.64 -11.44 13.04
C ASP A 411 -6.72 -11.66 11.50
N GLY A 412 -7.51 -10.83 10.80
CA GLY A 412 -7.74 -10.93 9.36
C GLY A 412 -8.84 -11.93 8.95
N ASN A 413 -9.33 -11.79 7.72
CA ASN A 413 -10.50 -12.52 7.21
C ASN A 413 -10.34 -14.05 7.29
N ILE A 414 -9.16 -14.57 6.94
CA ILE A 414 -8.88 -16.01 6.92
C ILE A 414 -8.95 -16.62 8.33
N ALA A 415 -8.36 -15.96 9.33
CA ALA A 415 -8.35 -16.44 10.70
C ALA A 415 -9.77 -16.39 11.29
N LEU A 416 -10.49 -15.30 11.03
CA LEU A 416 -11.88 -15.12 11.48
C LEU A 416 -12.83 -16.16 10.85
N LEU A 417 -12.68 -16.48 9.57
CA LEU A 417 -13.38 -17.61 8.93
C LEU A 417 -13.08 -18.93 9.65
N GLY A 418 -11.81 -19.18 9.96
CA GLY A 418 -11.39 -20.36 10.72
C GLY A 418 -12.04 -20.42 12.12
N TYR A 419 -12.13 -19.29 12.82
CA TYR A 419 -12.82 -19.22 14.12
C TYR A 419 -14.31 -19.49 13.97
N ALA A 420 -14.97 -18.87 12.99
CA ALA A 420 -16.39 -19.10 12.73
C ALA A 420 -16.68 -20.58 12.39
N GLY A 421 -15.82 -21.21 11.59
CA GLY A 421 -15.92 -22.63 11.26
C GLY A 421 -15.69 -23.56 12.46
N GLY A 422 -14.75 -23.21 13.35
CA GLY A 422 -14.50 -23.96 14.60
C GLY A 422 -15.58 -23.78 15.67
N LEU A 423 -16.33 -22.68 15.61
CA LEU A 423 -17.48 -22.39 16.46
C LEU A 423 -18.80 -22.97 15.91
N GLY A 424 -18.78 -23.57 14.72
CA GLY A 424 -19.97 -24.12 14.05
C GLY A 424 -20.94 -23.05 13.52
N LEU A 425 -20.48 -21.80 13.36
CA LEU A 425 -21.28 -20.71 12.78
C LEU A 425 -21.40 -20.84 11.26
N ILE A 426 -20.39 -21.44 10.64
CA ILE A 426 -20.34 -21.83 9.23
C ILE A 426 -19.73 -23.23 9.11
N GLU A 427 -19.88 -23.89 7.97
CA GLU A 427 -19.23 -25.18 7.75
C GLU A 427 -17.70 -25.04 7.75
N THR A 428 -17.00 -25.90 8.48
CA THR A 428 -15.53 -25.84 8.59
C THR A 428 -14.83 -26.04 7.24
N ALA A 429 -15.35 -26.93 6.40
CA ALA A 429 -14.83 -27.16 5.05
C ALA A 429 -14.99 -25.92 4.16
N LEU A 430 -16.14 -25.25 4.27
CA LEU A 430 -16.43 -24.01 3.55
C LEU A 430 -15.54 -22.87 4.02
N ALA A 431 -15.34 -22.71 5.34
CA ALA A 431 -14.43 -21.72 5.91
C ALA A 431 -13.01 -21.85 5.32
N ARG A 432 -12.50 -23.08 5.19
CA ARG A 432 -11.20 -23.35 4.57
C ARG A 432 -11.20 -23.00 3.08
N ALA A 433 -12.21 -23.43 2.33
CA ALA A 433 -12.32 -23.17 0.90
C ALA A 433 -12.38 -21.67 0.58
N VAL A 434 -13.12 -20.88 1.38
CA VAL A 434 -13.18 -19.43 1.24
C VAL A 434 -11.89 -18.75 1.69
N GLY A 435 -11.23 -19.27 2.73
CA GLY A 435 -9.89 -18.81 3.10
C GLY A 435 -8.89 -18.97 1.95
N ASP A 436 -8.96 -20.08 1.22
CA ASP A 436 -8.15 -20.32 0.02
C ASP A 436 -8.55 -19.38 -1.14
N ALA A 437 -9.85 -19.12 -1.34
CA ALA A 437 -10.34 -18.13 -2.29
C ALA A 437 -9.81 -16.72 -1.99
N TYR A 438 -9.86 -16.28 -0.73
CA TYR A 438 -9.36 -14.97 -0.35
C TYR A 438 -7.86 -14.81 -0.63
N ARG A 439 -7.05 -15.84 -0.34
CA ARG A 439 -5.61 -15.84 -0.68
C ARG A 439 -5.37 -15.71 -2.18
N GLU A 440 -6.10 -16.48 -2.98
CA GLU A 440 -5.93 -16.46 -4.43
C GLU A 440 -6.37 -15.15 -5.05
N PHE A 441 -7.51 -14.59 -4.63
CA PHE A 441 -7.96 -13.29 -5.10
C PHE A 441 -6.96 -12.18 -4.75
N ARG A 442 -6.40 -12.19 -3.55
CA ARG A 442 -5.34 -11.24 -3.15
C ARG A 442 -4.07 -11.43 -3.98
N ARG A 443 -3.67 -12.66 -4.29
CA ARG A 443 -2.53 -12.97 -5.16
C ARG A 443 -2.72 -12.44 -6.58
N LEU A 444 -3.87 -12.72 -7.19
CA LEU A 444 -4.21 -12.24 -8.53
C LEU A 444 -4.35 -10.71 -8.58
N GLN A 445 -5.00 -10.12 -7.58
CA GLN A 445 -5.12 -8.67 -7.44
C GLN A 445 -3.73 -8.01 -7.40
N HIS A 446 -2.83 -8.55 -6.58
CA HIS A 446 -1.46 -8.06 -6.44
C HIS A 446 -0.68 -8.14 -7.76
N ALA A 447 -0.73 -9.29 -8.43
CA ALA A 447 -0.07 -9.49 -9.72
C ALA A 447 -0.56 -8.51 -10.79
N LEU A 448 -1.89 -8.32 -10.90
CA LEU A 448 -2.49 -7.37 -11.85
C LEU A 448 -2.07 -5.93 -11.55
N ARG A 449 -1.99 -5.54 -10.27
CA ARG A 449 -1.52 -4.20 -9.88
C ARG A 449 -0.04 -3.98 -10.24
N LEU A 450 0.81 -4.99 -10.02
CA LEU A 450 2.21 -4.92 -10.46
C LEU A 450 2.34 -4.90 -11.98
N ALA A 451 1.43 -5.53 -12.71
CA ALA A 451 1.33 -5.45 -14.17
C ALA A 451 0.79 -4.09 -14.67
N GLY A 452 0.45 -3.16 -13.77
CA GLY A 452 -0.05 -1.84 -14.12
C GLY A 452 -1.52 -1.83 -14.56
N GLU A 453 -2.26 -2.91 -14.30
CA GLU A 453 -3.65 -3.02 -14.71
C GLU A 453 -4.55 -2.08 -13.90
N PRO A 454 -5.39 -1.25 -14.57
CA PRO A 454 -6.28 -0.32 -13.88
C PRO A 454 -7.39 -1.06 -13.12
N TYR A 455 -7.82 -2.22 -13.63
CA TYR A 455 -8.86 -3.07 -13.06
C TYR A 455 -8.30 -4.43 -12.68
N VAL A 456 -8.83 -5.00 -11.59
CA VAL A 456 -8.38 -6.31 -11.06
C VAL A 456 -9.35 -7.40 -11.50
N ARG A 457 -9.42 -7.60 -12.81
CA ARG A 457 -10.37 -8.48 -13.47
C ARG A 457 -9.67 -9.65 -14.15
N VAL A 458 -10.28 -10.82 -14.09
CA VAL A 458 -9.74 -12.08 -14.65
C VAL A 458 -10.81 -12.84 -15.41
N PRO A 459 -10.45 -13.75 -16.33
CA PRO A 459 -11.41 -14.69 -16.90
C PRO A 459 -12.15 -15.45 -15.79
N ALA A 460 -13.49 -15.49 -15.85
CA ALA A 460 -14.30 -16.10 -14.79
C ALA A 460 -13.99 -17.59 -14.58
N GLY A 461 -13.61 -18.29 -15.65
CA GLY A 461 -13.22 -19.71 -15.60
C GLY A 461 -12.01 -19.98 -14.71
N ASP A 462 -11.06 -19.05 -14.65
CA ASP A 462 -9.81 -19.21 -13.88
C ASP A 462 -10.06 -19.24 -12.37
N VAL A 463 -11.18 -18.66 -11.93
CA VAL A 463 -11.54 -18.50 -10.52
C VAL A 463 -12.89 -19.14 -10.16
N ALA A 464 -13.48 -19.95 -11.04
CA ALA A 464 -14.83 -20.49 -10.87
C ALA A 464 -15.02 -21.22 -9.52
N ARG A 465 -14.10 -22.11 -9.15
CA ARG A 465 -14.15 -22.84 -7.86
C ARG A 465 -14.09 -21.90 -6.64
N HIS A 466 -13.30 -20.84 -6.73
CA HIS A 466 -13.13 -19.87 -5.64
C HIS A 466 -14.38 -19.00 -5.48
N THR A 467 -14.94 -18.54 -6.59
CA THR A 467 -16.19 -17.76 -6.59
C THR A 467 -17.39 -18.58 -6.11
N GLU A 468 -17.46 -19.86 -6.48
CA GLU A 468 -18.51 -20.77 -6.02
C GLU A 468 -18.46 -20.99 -4.49
N ALA A 469 -17.26 -21.18 -3.94
CA ALA A 469 -17.08 -21.25 -2.48
C ALA A 469 -17.51 -19.96 -1.77
N THR A 470 -17.14 -18.79 -2.30
CA THR A 470 -17.57 -17.50 -1.72
C THR A 470 -19.09 -17.32 -1.79
N ARG A 471 -19.72 -17.69 -2.90
CA ARG A 471 -21.18 -17.63 -3.06
C ARG A 471 -21.90 -18.58 -2.11
N ALA A 472 -21.35 -19.77 -1.88
CA ALA A 472 -21.88 -20.72 -0.90
C ALA A 472 -21.80 -20.15 0.53
N LEU A 473 -20.70 -19.47 0.90
CA LEU A 473 -20.60 -18.77 2.18
C LEU A 473 -21.64 -17.67 2.28
N TRP A 474 -21.77 -16.84 1.25
CA TRP A 474 -22.77 -15.78 1.21
C TRP A 474 -24.18 -16.33 1.44
N GLN A 475 -24.54 -17.42 0.75
CA GLN A 475 -25.83 -18.10 0.94
C GLN A 475 -26.01 -18.68 2.34
N GLN A 476 -24.97 -19.27 2.94
CA GLN A 476 -25.05 -19.79 4.31
C GLN A 476 -25.26 -18.67 5.34
N VAL A 477 -24.64 -17.50 5.12
CA VAL A 477 -24.68 -16.37 6.06
C VAL A 477 -25.95 -15.53 5.90
N PHE A 478 -26.38 -15.26 4.66
CA PHE A 478 -27.47 -14.33 4.33
C PHE A 478 -28.77 -15.01 3.85
N GLY A 479 -28.72 -16.30 3.50
CA GLY A 479 -29.86 -17.11 3.07
C GLY A 479 -30.00 -17.25 1.54
N PRO A 480 -30.97 -18.06 1.08
CA PRO A 480 -31.26 -18.24 -0.35
C PRO A 480 -31.95 -16.99 -0.93
N GLY A 481 -31.53 -16.55 -2.11
CA GLY A 481 -32.13 -15.42 -2.84
C GLY A 481 -31.59 -14.03 -2.48
N SER A 482 -30.70 -13.92 -1.48
CA SER A 482 -29.87 -12.73 -1.28
C SER A 482 -28.77 -12.71 -2.34
N GLY A 483 -29.08 -12.23 -3.55
CA GLY A 483 -28.04 -11.87 -4.52
C GLY A 483 -27.15 -10.80 -3.91
N ALA A 484 -25.82 -10.95 -4.03
CA ALA A 484 -24.88 -9.88 -3.76
C ALA A 484 -24.99 -8.79 -4.83
#